data_AF-A0A7D9K2L7-F1
#
_entry.id   AF-A0A7D9K2L7-F1
#
_cell.length_a   1.000
_cell.length_b   1.000
_cell.length_c   1.000
_cell.angle_alpha   90.00
_cell.angle_beta   90.00
_cell.angle_gamma   90.00
#
_symmetry.space_group_name_H-M   'P 1'
#
loop_
_entity.id
_entity.type
_entity.pdbx_description
1 polymer ?
#
loop_
_entity_poly.entity_id
_entity_poly.type
_entity_poly.pdbx_seq_one_letter_code
_entity_poly.pdbx_strand_id
1 'polypeptide(L)'
;MLLVSVIPVVILTKFCFRLHLPVGYHGRASSVVISGTPVRRPVGQSRMVDDKPPVFGACKILDFELEMAFFVGPGNNQGEPIPVQKAHEHIFGMVIMNDWSARDIQKWEYVPLGPFLAKSFCTTISPWVVTMEALQPFMLANPAQDPQPLPYLRHSDPYSLNVDLEVAIK
;
A
#
# COMPACT_ATOMS: atom_id res chain seq x y z
N MET A 1 17.97 28.65 -2.21
CA MET A 1 17.13 28.04 -1.15
C MET A 1 16.10 27.15 -1.85
N LEU A 2 16.50 25.94 -2.24
CA LEU A 2 15.58 24.98 -2.84
C LEU A 2 14.63 24.51 -1.75
N LEU A 3 13.38 24.96 -1.80
CA LEU A 3 12.27 24.30 -1.12
C LEU A 3 12.15 22.90 -1.73
N VAL A 4 12.78 21.93 -1.09
CA VAL A 4 12.41 20.52 -1.25
C VAL A 4 11.01 20.42 -0.67
N SER A 5 10.03 20.46 -1.57
CA SER A 5 8.64 20.13 -1.29
C SER A 5 8.62 18.79 -0.56
N VAL A 6 8.45 18.83 0.76
CA VAL A 6 8.13 17.65 1.57
C VAL A 6 6.70 17.28 1.18
N ILE A 7 6.57 16.51 0.11
CA ILE A 7 5.33 15.76 -0.13
C ILE A 7 5.24 14.85 1.11
N PRO A 8 4.18 14.97 1.94
CA PRO A 8 3.98 14.05 3.05
C PRO A 8 4.00 12.65 2.43
N VAL A 9 5.06 11.91 2.77
CA VAL A 9 5.38 10.65 2.13
C VAL A 9 4.18 9.75 2.39
N VAL A 10 3.37 9.50 1.37
CA VAL A 10 2.58 8.28 1.32
C VAL A 10 3.63 7.19 1.32
N ILE A 11 3.95 6.68 2.51
CA ILE A 11 4.72 5.46 2.62
C ILE A 11 3.76 4.39 2.09
N LEU A 12 3.82 4.18 0.78
CA LEU A 12 3.23 3.04 0.10
C LEU A 12 4.04 1.81 0.50
N THR A 13 3.90 1.42 1.76
CA THR A 13 4.28 0.10 2.21
C THR A 13 3.01 -0.72 2.12
N LYS A 14 2.90 -1.50 1.05
CA LYS A 14 1.83 -2.50 0.96
C LYS A 14 2.13 -3.58 1.98
N PHE A 15 1.20 -3.86 2.89
CA PHE A 15 1.35 -4.90 3.88
C PHE A 15 0.67 -6.20 3.45
N CYS A 16 1.37 -7.32 3.57
CA CYS A 16 0.81 -8.66 3.50
C CYS A 16 0.90 -9.31 4.88
N PHE A 17 -0.21 -9.87 5.34
CA PHE A 17 -0.25 -10.55 6.63
C PHE A 17 0.59 -11.82 6.59
N ARG A 18 1.73 -11.77 7.27
CA ARG A 18 2.47 -12.96 7.68
C ARG A 18 2.37 -13.08 9.18
N LEU A 19 2.33 -14.31 9.67
CA LEU A 19 2.10 -14.63 11.08
C LEU A 19 3.05 -13.95 12.09
N HIS A 20 4.25 -13.53 11.65
CA HIS A 20 5.30 -13.05 12.56
C HIS A 20 5.63 -11.55 12.40
N LEU A 21 5.38 -10.97 11.22
CA LEU A 21 5.66 -9.56 10.92
C LEU A 21 4.79 -9.09 9.75
N PRO A 22 4.41 -7.80 9.72
CA PRO A 22 3.67 -7.23 8.59
C PRO A 22 4.64 -7.02 7.41
N VAL A 23 4.66 -7.97 6.47
CA VAL A 23 5.59 -7.93 5.34
C VAL A 23 5.20 -6.78 4.42
N GLY A 24 6.14 -5.94 4.01
CA GLY A 24 5.87 -4.94 2.98
C GLY A 24 7.08 -4.55 2.15
N TYR A 25 6.84 -3.72 1.14
CA TYR A 25 7.85 -3.24 0.19
C TYR A 25 7.62 -1.77 -0.14
N HIS A 26 8.65 -1.07 -0.62
CA HIS A 26 8.54 0.34 -1.01
C HIS A 26 7.85 0.49 -2.37
N GLY A 27 6.72 1.19 -2.39
CA GLY A 27 6.04 1.59 -3.62
C GLY A 27 6.70 2.77 -4.34
N ARG A 28 6.04 3.30 -5.37
CA ARG A 28 6.53 4.42 -6.18
C ARG A 28 5.70 5.68 -5.96
N ALA A 29 6.19 6.59 -5.12
CA ALA A 29 5.48 7.83 -4.80
C ALA A 29 5.18 8.72 -6.03
N SER A 30 6.05 8.72 -7.04
CA SER A 30 5.89 9.59 -8.22
C SER A 30 4.69 9.26 -9.11
N SER A 31 4.10 8.06 -8.97
CA SER A 31 2.96 7.59 -9.78
C SER A 31 1.68 7.43 -8.98
N VAL A 32 1.64 8.01 -7.78
CA VAL A 32 0.40 8.19 -7.02
C VAL A 32 -0.39 9.33 -7.63
N VAL A 33 -1.61 9.05 -8.06
CA VAL A 33 -2.51 9.99 -8.73
C VAL A 33 -3.86 10.06 -8.03
N ILE A 34 -4.55 11.18 -8.21
CA ILE A 34 -5.87 11.38 -7.62
C ILE A 34 -6.95 10.63 -8.42
N SER A 35 -8.04 10.26 -7.75
CA SER A 35 -9.22 9.65 -8.37
C SER A 35 -9.70 10.43 -9.60
N GLY A 36 -10.13 9.71 -10.63
CA GLY A 36 -10.52 10.26 -11.94
C GLY A 36 -9.37 10.39 -12.96
N THR A 37 -8.11 10.22 -12.54
CA THR A 37 -6.96 10.19 -13.47
C THR A 37 -7.01 8.94 -14.36
N PRO A 38 -7.00 9.09 -15.70
CA PRO A 38 -6.99 7.93 -16.59
C PRO A 38 -5.71 7.10 -16.47
N VAL A 39 -5.86 5.78 -16.37
CA VAL A 39 -4.73 4.84 -16.25
C VAL A 39 -4.46 4.19 -17.60
N ARG A 40 -3.26 4.43 -18.14
CA ARG A 40 -2.81 3.77 -19.38
C ARG A 40 -2.34 2.35 -19.05
N ARG A 41 -2.83 1.37 -19.81
CA ARG A 41 -2.31 -0.02 -19.77
C ARG A 41 -0.79 0.00 -19.99
N PRO A 42 0.00 -0.58 -19.07
CA PRO A 42 1.45 -0.57 -19.19
C PRO A 42 1.91 -1.50 -20.31
N VAL A 43 3.08 -1.17 -20.86
CA VAL A 43 3.81 -1.99 -21.82
C VAL A 43 5.10 -2.42 -21.15
N GLY A 44 5.42 -3.70 -21.19
CA GLY A 44 6.58 -4.24 -20.48
C GLY A 44 6.95 -5.64 -20.94
N GLN A 45 7.95 -6.21 -20.25
CA GLN A 45 8.35 -7.59 -20.49
C GLN A 45 7.46 -8.53 -19.70
N SER A 46 7.03 -9.62 -20.35
CA SER A 46 6.31 -10.72 -19.70
C SER A 46 6.82 -12.05 -20.23
N ARG A 47 6.76 -13.09 -19.40
CA ARG A 47 7.05 -14.46 -19.81
C ARG A 47 5.83 -15.34 -19.54
N MET A 48 5.00 -15.48 -20.57
CA MET A 48 3.74 -16.25 -20.48
C MET A 48 3.94 -17.76 -20.70
N VAL A 49 5.05 -18.16 -21.33
CA VAL A 49 5.42 -19.55 -21.59
C VAL A 49 6.81 -19.75 -21.01
N ASP A 50 6.96 -20.66 -20.05
CA ASP A 50 8.20 -20.80 -19.27
C ASP A 50 9.42 -21.19 -20.13
N ASP A 51 9.21 -22.00 -21.16
CA ASP A 51 10.27 -22.49 -22.06
C ASP A 51 10.55 -21.57 -23.27
N LYS A 52 10.05 -20.33 -23.26
CA LYS A 52 10.30 -19.35 -24.32
C LYS A 52 10.92 -18.06 -23.75
N PRO A 53 11.72 -17.33 -24.54
CA PRO A 53 12.20 -16.01 -24.14
C PRO A 53 11.05 -15.06 -23.78
N PRO A 54 11.27 -14.10 -22.86
CA PRO A 54 10.27 -13.08 -22.55
C PRO A 54 9.94 -12.24 -23.79
N VAL A 55 8.71 -11.73 -23.84
CA VAL A 55 8.22 -10.88 -24.91
C VAL A 55 7.93 -9.48 -24.39
N PHE A 56 8.20 -8.47 -25.21
CA PHE A 56 7.82 -7.08 -24.93
C PHE A 56 6.46 -6.78 -25.57
N GLY A 57 5.54 -6.20 -24.79
CA GLY A 57 4.22 -5.85 -25.31
C GLY A 57 3.30 -5.28 -24.25
N ALA A 58 2.06 -4.98 -24.65
CA ALA A 58 1.04 -4.53 -23.73
C ALA A 58 0.72 -5.62 -22.71
N CYS A 59 0.57 -5.21 -21.44
CA CYS A 59 0.11 -6.08 -20.36
C CYS A 59 -1.19 -6.81 -20.75
N LYS A 60 -1.25 -8.12 -20.52
CA LYS A 60 -2.39 -8.99 -20.80
C LYS A 60 -3.28 -9.21 -19.58
N ILE A 61 -2.71 -9.12 -18.39
CA ILE A 61 -3.41 -9.36 -17.12
C ILE A 61 -3.31 -8.09 -16.26
N LEU A 62 -4.15 -7.11 -16.61
CA LEU A 62 -4.27 -5.86 -15.85
C LEU A 62 -5.31 -6.06 -14.76
N ASP A 63 -4.98 -5.65 -13.56
CA ASP A 63 -5.74 -5.94 -12.35
C ASP A 63 -5.79 -4.72 -11.42
N PHE A 64 -6.81 -4.68 -10.58
CA PHE A 64 -6.95 -3.68 -9.51
C PHE A 64 -6.66 -4.34 -8.17
N GLU A 65 -6.29 -3.54 -7.17
CA GLU A 65 -6.16 -4.02 -5.79
C GLU A 65 -6.87 -3.03 -4.88
N LEU A 66 -7.97 -3.47 -4.27
CA LEU A 66 -8.70 -2.66 -3.30
C LEU A 66 -7.90 -2.59 -2.00
N GLU A 67 -7.42 -1.40 -1.67
CA GLU A 67 -6.66 -1.12 -0.46
C GLU A 67 -7.17 0.13 0.25
N MET A 68 -6.78 0.26 1.52
CA MET A 68 -6.81 1.53 2.23
C MET A 68 -5.38 1.92 2.57
N ALA A 69 -5.09 3.21 2.52
CA ALA A 69 -3.80 3.76 2.92
C ALA A 69 -4.01 4.83 3.98
N PHE A 70 -2.99 5.08 4.79
CA PHE A 70 -3.00 6.16 5.77
C PHE A 70 -1.86 7.15 5.51
N PHE A 71 -2.10 8.40 5.87
CA PHE A 71 -1.08 9.44 5.86
C PHE A 71 -0.37 9.51 7.22
N VAL A 72 0.95 9.58 7.17
CA VAL A 72 1.76 9.87 8.36
C VAL A 72 1.58 11.34 8.72
N GLY A 73 1.29 11.61 10.00
CA GLY A 73 1.28 12.95 10.59
C GLY A 73 2.70 13.38 10.97
N PRO A 74 3.00 13.62 12.26
CA PRO A 74 4.37 13.83 12.70
C PRO A 74 5.27 12.65 12.31
N GLY A 75 6.46 12.92 11.78
CA GLY A 75 7.46 11.89 11.52
C GLY A 75 8.22 11.47 12.79
N ASN A 76 9.27 10.67 12.60
CA ASN A 76 10.27 10.33 13.60
C ASN A 76 11.67 10.65 13.05
N ASN A 77 12.65 10.85 13.94
CA ASN A 77 14.03 11.07 13.50
C ASN A 77 14.63 9.77 12.95
N GLN A 78 15.59 9.90 12.03
CA GLN A 78 16.29 8.74 11.48
C GLN A 78 17.03 7.98 12.57
N GLY A 79 16.79 6.67 12.66
CA GLY A 79 17.36 5.81 13.69
C GLY A 79 16.56 5.74 14.99
N GLU A 80 15.51 6.54 15.15
CA GLU A 80 14.64 6.54 16.33
C GLU A 80 13.32 5.82 16.02
N PRO A 81 13.10 4.60 16.52
CA PRO A 81 11.86 3.86 16.26
C PRO A 81 10.66 4.48 17.01
N ILE A 82 9.47 4.37 16.41
CA ILE A 82 8.21 4.72 17.08
C ILE A 82 7.74 3.49 17.88
N PRO A 83 7.63 3.55 19.22
CA PRO A 83 7.02 2.48 20.01
C PRO A 83 5.58 2.25 19.57
N VAL A 84 5.12 0.99 19.47
CA VAL A 84 3.77 0.67 18.98
C VAL A 84 2.66 1.37 19.78
N GLN A 85 2.87 1.60 21.08
CA GLN A 85 1.93 2.34 21.94
C GLN A 85 1.73 3.79 21.51
N LYS A 86 2.70 4.38 20.81
CA LYS A 86 2.64 5.75 20.29
C LYS A 86 2.27 5.81 18.81
N ALA A 87 2.17 4.69 18.11
CA ALA A 87 1.94 4.67 16.66
C ALA A 87 0.67 5.45 16.25
N HIS A 88 -0.38 5.43 17.08
CA HIS A 88 -1.62 6.16 16.84
C HIS A 88 -1.44 7.68 16.75
N GLU A 89 -0.45 8.25 17.45
CA GLU A 89 -0.12 9.69 17.41
C GLU A 89 0.47 10.13 16.06
N HIS A 90 0.95 9.18 15.26
CA HIS A 90 1.63 9.41 13.99
C HIS A 90 0.73 9.16 12.77
N ILE A 91 -0.54 8.78 12.95
CA ILE A 91 -1.46 8.48 11.86
C ILE A 91 -2.48 9.62 11.73
N PHE A 92 -2.41 10.37 10.65
CA PHE A 92 -3.29 11.53 10.43
C PHE A 92 -4.70 11.11 10.00
N GLY A 93 -4.79 10.22 9.01
CA GLY A 93 -6.07 9.81 8.44
C GLY A 93 -5.88 8.87 7.25
N MET A 94 -7.00 8.39 6.71
CA MET A 94 -7.04 7.32 5.70
C MET A 94 -7.68 7.76 4.38
N VAL A 95 -7.32 7.03 3.33
CA VAL A 95 -7.88 7.13 1.97
C VAL A 95 -8.16 5.73 1.43
N ILE A 96 -9.05 5.65 0.45
CA ILE A 96 -9.17 4.45 -0.40
C ILE A 96 -8.06 4.51 -1.45
N MET A 97 -7.49 3.36 -1.75
CA MET A 97 -6.40 3.21 -2.69
C MET A 97 -6.66 2.07 -3.66
N ASN A 98 -6.29 2.27 -4.93
CA ASN A 98 -6.21 1.22 -5.92
C ASN A 98 -4.74 1.08 -6.39
N ASP A 99 -4.10 -0.01 -5.99
CA ASP A 99 -2.74 -0.36 -6.42
C ASP A 99 -2.78 -1.16 -7.72
N TRP A 100 -2.87 -0.44 -8.85
CA TRP A 100 -2.99 -1.06 -10.17
C TRP A 100 -1.83 -2.00 -10.47
N SER A 101 -2.16 -3.15 -11.04
CA SER A 101 -1.23 -4.27 -11.13
C SER A 101 -1.20 -4.89 -12.52
N ALA A 102 0.00 -5.06 -13.08
CA ALA A 102 0.21 -5.81 -14.32
C ALA A 102 0.79 -7.20 -13.99
N ARG A 103 -0.09 -8.19 -13.77
CA ARG A 103 0.29 -9.49 -13.15
C ARG A 103 1.26 -10.32 -13.98
N ASP A 104 1.15 -10.24 -15.30
CA ASP A 104 2.04 -10.91 -16.24
C ASP A 104 3.46 -10.32 -16.24
N ILE A 105 3.57 -9.00 -16.08
CA ILE A 105 4.85 -8.31 -15.85
C ILE A 105 5.37 -8.68 -14.45
N GLN A 106 4.51 -8.64 -13.43
CA GLN A 106 4.88 -8.91 -12.04
C GLN A 106 5.49 -10.29 -11.86
N LYS A 107 4.84 -11.33 -12.41
CA LYS A 107 5.30 -12.72 -12.29
C LYS A 107 6.70 -12.91 -12.86
N TRP A 108 7.04 -12.18 -13.93
CA TRP A 108 8.36 -12.24 -14.55
C TRP A 108 9.43 -11.51 -13.75
N GLU A 109 9.13 -10.34 -13.17
CA GLU A 109 10.14 -9.48 -12.55
C GLU A 109 10.35 -9.70 -11.04
N TYR A 110 9.36 -10.24 -10.30
CA TYR A 110 9.33 -10.07 -8.84
C TYR A 110 10.37 -10.89 -8.07
N VAL A 111 10.98 -11.90 -8.68
CA VAL A 111 12.00 -12.71 -8.01
C VAL A 111 13.38 -12.16 -8.36
N PRO A 112 14.26 -11.88 -7.39
CA PRO A 112 14.06 -11.99 -5.93
C PRO A 112 13.66 -10.68 -5.23
N LEU A 113 13.56 -9.57 -5.96
CA LEU A 113 13.57 -8.21 -5.39
C LEU A 113 12.19 -7.64 -5.06
N GLY A 114 11.12 -8.36 -5.38
CA GLY A 114 9.74 -7.93 -5.22
C GLY A 114 9.18 -7.18 -6.43
N PRO A 115 7.89 -6.78 -6.35
CA PRO A 115 7.21 -6.08 -7.45
C PRO A 115 7.83 -4.73 -7.77
N PHE A 116 7.92 -4.36 -9.05
CA PHE A 116 8.54 -3.11 -9.49
C PHE A 116 7.76 -2.42 -10.62
N LEU A 117 8.04 -2.70 -11.89
CA LEU A 117 7.37 -2.07 -13.03
C LEU A 117 5.89 -2.45 -13.11
N ALA A 118 5.55 -3.63 -12.59
CA ALA A 118 4.18 -4.11 -12.54
C ALA A 118 3.27 -3.35 -11.56
N LYS A 119 3.83 -2.43 -10.76
CA LYS A 119 3.14 -1.62 -9.75
C LYS A 119 3.36 -0.13 -9.95
N SER A 120 4.60 0.25 -10.26
CA SER A 120 5.02 1.65 -10.36
C SER A 120 4.39 2.44 -11.52
N PHE A 121 3.59 1.82 -12.39
CA PHE A 121 2.94 2.52 -13.50
C PHE A 121 1.77 3.41 -13.06
N CYS A 122 1.04 3.04 -12.00
CA CYS A 122 -0.02 3.88 -11.45
C CYS A 122 -0.52 3.34 -10.09
N THR A 123 -0.68 4.22 -9.12
CA THR A 123 -1.49 3.97 -7.93
C THR A 123 -2.50 5.10 -7.81
N THR A 124 -3.78 4.80 -7.59
CA THR A 124 -4.82 5.84 -7.45
C THR A 124 -5.26 5.95 -6.00
N ILE A 125 -5.41 7.16 -5.47
CA ILE A 125 -5.99 7.42 -4.14
C ILE A 125 -7.25 8.30 -4.21
N SER A 126 -8.16 8.12 -3.26
CA SER A 126 -9.29 9.03 -3.08
C SER A 126 -8.81 10.45 -2.67
N PRO A 127 -9.52 11.51 -3.08
CA PRO A 127 -9.09 12.89 -2.85
C PRO A 127 -9.25 13.35 -1.38
N TRP A 128 -10.15 12.73 -0.62
CA TRP A 128 -10.48 13.13 0.73
C TRP A 128 -9.82 12.21 1.75
N VAL A 129 -9.01 12.80 2.63
CA VAL A 129 -8.40 12.11 3.76
C VAL A 129 -9.37 12.16 4.94
N VAL A 130 -9.86 11.01 5.39
CA VAL A 130 -10.72 10.90 6.57
C VAL A 130 -9.85 10.79 7.81
N THR A 131 -9.98 11.72 8.75
CA THR A 131 -9.13 11.76 9.95
C THR A 131 -9.35 10.55 10.85
N MET A 132 -8.32 10.16 11.61
CA MET A 132 -8.47 9.07 12.59
C MET A 132 -9.50 9.39 13.68
N GLU A 133 -9.67 10.67 14.04
CA GLU A 133 -10.72 11.13 14.95
C GLU A 133 -12.12 10.82 14.41
N ALA A 134 -12.37 11.08 13.12
CA ALA A 134 -13.66 10.77 12.49
C ALA A 134 -13.92 9.27 12.39
N LEU A 135 -12.86 8.45 12.33
CA LEU A 135 -12.93 6.99 12.27
C LEU A 135 -13.02 6.32 13.66
N GLN A 136 -12.72 7.04 14.73
CA GLN A 136 -12.70 6.51 16.10
C GLN A 136 -14.01 5.80 16.52
N PRO A 137 -15.21 6.32 16.20
CA PRO A 137 -16.46 5.63 16.54
C PRO A 137 -16.66 4.26 15.87
N PHE A 138 -15.86 3.95 14.84
CA PHE A 138 -15.94 2.71 14.06
C PHE A 138 -14.83 1.72 14.38
N MET A 139 -14.08 1.96 15.46
CA MET A 139 -13.03 1.05 15.92
C MET A 139 -13.63 -0.23 16.52
N LEU A 140 -13.01 -1.36 16.18
CA LEU A 140 -13.32 -2.71 16.63
C LEU A 140 -12.10 -3.30 17.36
N ALA A 141 -12.37 -4.36 18.13
CA ALA A 141 -11.33 -5.20 18.69
C ALA A 141 -10.44 -5.77 17.57
N ASN A 142 -9.14 -5.86 17.83
CA ASN A 142 -8.19 -6.40 16.87
C ASN A 142 -8.41 -7.92 16.69
N PRO A 143 -8.23 -8.46 15.47
CA PRO A 143 -8.21 -9.91 15.27
C PRO A 143 -7.21 -10.61 16.17
N ALA A 144 -7.58 -11.79 16.68
CA ALA A 144 -6.66 -12.61 17.46
C ALA A 144 -5.47 -13.04 16.57
N GLN A 145 -4.25 -12.93 17.11
CA GLN A 145 -3.03 -13.32 16.42
C GLN A 145 -2.45 -14.59 17.05
N ASP A 146 -2.36 -15.66 16.26
CA ASP A 146 -1.72 -16.92 16.61
C ASP A 146 -0.70 -17.31 15.52
N PRO A 147 0.62 -17.36 15.83
CA PRO A 147 1.24 -17.14 17.13
C PRO A 147 1.17 -15.67 17.57
N GLN A 148 1.33 -15.45 18.88
CA GLN A 148 1.47 -14.11 19.42
C GLN A 148 2.71 -13.43 18.82
N PRO A 149 2.60 -12.20 18.28
CA PRO A 149 3.74 -11.52 17.69
C PRO A 149 4.79 -11.17 18.74
N LEU A 150 6.00 -10.78 18.32
CA LEU A 150 7.05 -10.32 19.24
C LEU A 150 6.61 -9.05 20.02
N PRO A 151 7.17 -8.79 21.22
CA PRO A 151 6.71 -7.70 22.09
C PRO A 151 6.60 -6.31 21.44
N TYR A 152 7.49 -5.98 20.50
CA TYR A 152 7.49 -4.67 19.84
C TYR A 152 6.26 -4.40 18.94
N LEU A 153 5.52 -5.43 18.55
CA LEU A 153 4.29 -5.34 17.74
C LEU A 153 3.01 -5.44 18.58
N ARG A 154 3.12 -5.62 19.90
CA ARG A 154 1.96 -5.87 20.78
C ARG A 154 1.35 -4.56 21.26
N HIS A 155 0.05 -4.42 21.06
CA HIS A 155 -0.77 -3.36 21.65
C HIS A 155 -2.13 -3.92 22.09
N SER A 156 -2.75 -3.27 23.07
CA SER A 156 -4.08 -3.64 23.59
C SER A 156 -5.21 -2.79 23.01
N ASP A 157 -4.87 -1.62 22.45
CA ASP A 157 -5.86 -0.64 22.01
C ASP A 157 -6.63 -1.17 20.79
N PRO A 158 -7.97 -1.07 20.76
CA PRO A 158 -8.77 -1.37 19.58
C PRO A 158 -8.34 -0.49 18.41
N TYR A 159 -7.89 -1.10 17.31
CA TYR A 159 -7.34 -0.38 16.16
C TYR A 159 -7.68 -1.02 14.81
N SER A 160 -8.71 -1.88 14.80
CA SER A 160 -9.30 -2.41 13.57
C SER A 160 -10.54 -1.60 13.22
N LEU A 161 -10.80 -1.36 11.95
CA LEU A 161 -11.87 -0.46 11.51
C LEU A 161 -13.03 -1.23 10.90
N ASN A 162 -14.26 -0.83 11.24
CA ASN A 162 -15.46 -1.26 10.55
C ASN A 162 -15.75 -0.32 9.37
N VAL A 163 -15.33 -0.70 8.17
CA VAL A 163 -15.51 0.09 6.94
C VAL A 163 -15.98 -0.84 5.83
N ASP A 164 -17.16 -0.55 5.28
CA ASP A 164 -17.68 -1.26 4.11
C ASP A 164 -16.97 -0.75 2.85
N LEU A 165 -16.35 -1.66 2.10
CA LEU A 165 -15.64 -1.37 0.85
C LEU A 165 -16.27 -2.13 -0.30
N GLU A 166 -16.54 -1.43 -1.40
CA GLU A 166 -17.10 -2.00 -2.62
C GLU A 166 -16.27 -1.60 -3.84
N VAL A 167 -16.23 -2.49 -4.83
CA VAL A 167 -15.62 -2.22 -6.15
C VAL A 167 -16.63 -2.55 -7.24
N ALA A 168 -16.73 -1.66 -8.22
CA ALA A 168 -17.56 -1.84 -9.41
C ALA A 168 -16.72 -1.75 -10.68
N ILE A 169 -17.02 -2.61 -11.64
CA ILE A 169 -16.53 -2.57 -13.03
C ILE A 169 -17.75 -2.37 -13.92
N LYS A 170 -17.67 -1.41 -14.85
CA LYS A 170 -18.72 -1.12 -15.82
C LYS A 170 -18.51 -1.90 -17.11
#